data_AF-A0A2G8JGQ6-F1
#
_entry.id   AF-A0A2G8JGQ6-F1
#
_cell.length_a   1.000
_cell.length_b   1.000
_cell.length_c   1.000
_cell.angle_alpha   90.00
_cell.angle_beta   90.00
_cell.angle_gamma   90.00
#
_symmetry.space_group_name_H-M   'P 1'
#
loop_
_entity.id
_entity.type
_entity.pdbx_description
1 polymer ?
#
loop_
_entity_poly.entity_id
_entity_poly.type
_entity_poly.pdbx_seq_one_letter_code
_entity_poly.pdbx_strand_id
1 'polypeptide(L)'
;MPDDLLSHFFFHFVFAATAATIVSGAMAERTDFKAYMIYSVVITGFMYPVVSHWAWADEGWLFVGINIGGENNGTINVAYQDFAGSSVVHMVGGIAALVGAAILGPRLGRFDKEEHNHNFQGHTVPLVALGGFILFFGFFAFNGGSQAAISNENDGVVVAIAIVNTIICGAAAALIALVVGKFVYGTKKWSLLTTINGGLTGMVAICAGCNSAYAWGAAVIGCLGSLTYLGVSALVLKLNIDDPVDAVGGEYGVML
;
A
#
# COMPACT_ATOMS: atom_id res chain seq x y z
N MET A 1 -20.49 13.00 18.24
CA MET A 1 -20.64 11.91 17.26
C MET A 1 -21.54 10.87 17.89
N PRO A 2 -22.61 10.45 17.21
CA PRO A 2 -23.48 9.36 17.66
C PRO A 2 -22.69 8.07 17.94
N ASP A 3 -23.14 7.27 18.90
CA ASP A 3 -22.43 6.06 19.35
C ASP A 3 -22.33 4.99 18.25
N ASP A 4 -23.33 4.94 17.36
CA ASP A 4 -23.40 4.04 16.20
C ASP A 4 -22.34 4.33 15.13
N LEU A 5 -21.71 5.51 15.15
CA LEU A 5 -20.65 5.88 14.22
C LEU A 5 -19.23 5.67 14.78
N LEU A 6 -19.09 5.28 16.06
CA LEU A 6 -17.78 5.19 16.71
C LEU A 6 -16.89 4.09 16.10
N SER A 7 -17.47 2.94 15.75
CA SER A 7 -16.73 1.84 15.09
C SER A 7 -16.25 2.26 13.70
N HIS A 8 -17.13 2.90 12.92
CA HIS A 8 -16.82 3.43 11.59
C HIS A 8 -15.73 4.50 11.67
N PHE A 9 -15.86 5.45 12.60
CA PHE A 9 -14.82 6.46 12.86
C PHE A 9 -13.48 5.83 13.21
N PHE A 10 -13.47 4.86 14.14
CA PHE A 10 -12.22 4.20 14.54
C PHE A 10 -11.57 3.47 13.37
N PHE A 11 -12.36 2.78 12.54
CA PHE A 11 -11.87 2.08 11.36
C PHE A 11 -11.22 3.02 10.35
N HIS A 12 -11.86 4.14 10.02
CA HIS A 12 -11.28 5.13 9.11
C HIS A 12 -10.14 5.93 9.74
N PHE A 13 -10.15 6.14 11.05
CA PHE A 13 -9.04 6.75 11.79
C PHE A 13 -7.76 5.91 11.63
N VAL A 14 -7.85 4.59 11.78
CA VAL A 14 -6.67 3.73 11.60
C VAL A 14 -6.20 3.68 10.14
N PHE A 15 -7.10 3.80 9.15
CA PHE A 15 -6.70 3.90 7.73
C PHE A 15 -5.97 5.22 7.43
N ALA A 16 -6.47 6.34 7.97
CA ALA A 16 -5.80 7.62 7.87
C ALA A 16 -4.40 7.58 8.52
N ALA A 17 -4.29 6.91 9.67
CA ALA A 17 -3.01 6.69 10.34
C ALA A 17 -2.06 5.84 9.47
N THR A 18 -2.55 4.77 8.84
CA THR A 18 -1.77 3.96 7.89
C THR A 18 -1.20 4.83 6.77
N ALA A 19 -2.04 5.62 6.07
CA ALA A 19 -1.58 6.52 5.00
C ALA A 19 -0.49 7.50 5.47
N ALA A 20 -0.63 8.04 6.68
CA ALA A 20 0.37 8.94 7.27
C ALA A 20 1.70 8.23 7.59
N THR A 21 1.63 7.01 8.13
CA THR A 21 2.82 6.26 8.58
C THR A 21 3.65 5.71 7.43
N ILE A 22 3.06 5.47 6.25
CA ILE A 22 3.80 5.12 5.02
C ILE A 22 4.90 6.16 4.75
N VAL A 23 4.55 7.44 4.81
CA VAL A 23 5.48 8.55 4.55
C VAL A 23 6.54 8.69 5.64
N SER A 24 6.17 8.38 6.89
CA SER A 24 7.12 8.40 8.01
C SER A 24 8.31 7.46 7.77
N GLY A 25 8.06 6.29 7.18
CA GLY A 25 9.10 5.31 6.84
C GLY A 25 10.01 5.80 5.71
N ALA A 26 9.42 6.31 4.62
CA ALA A 26 10.16 6.85 3.48
C ALA A 26 11.05 8.05 3.86
N MET A 27 10.64 8.81 4.88
CA MET A 27 11.32 10.01 5.35
C MET A 27 12.14 9.79 6.63
N ALA A 28 12.30 8.54 7.08
CA ALA A 28 13.02 8.22 8.33
C ALA A 28 14.48 8.71 8.36
N GLU A 29 15.03 8.84 9.57
CA GLU A 29 16.42 9.22 9.92
C GLU A 29 16.83 10.69 9.69
N ARG A 30 16.20 11.42 8.75
CA ARG A 30 16.59 12.81 8.43
C ARG A 30 15.47 13.84 8.44
N THR A 31 14.28 13.46 8.89
CA THR A 31 13.13 14.38 9.02
C THR A 31 13.14 15.10 10.35
N ASP A 32 12.96 16.42 10.32
CA ASP A 32 12.69 17.21 11.53
C ASP A 32 11.34 16.83 12.15
N PHE A 33 11.32 16.64 13.47
CA PHE A 33 10.12 16.18 14.17
C PHE A 33 8.94 17.16 14.06
N LYS A 34 9.18 18.48 14.04
CA LYS A 34 8.10 19.47 13.90
C LYS A 34 7.51 19.42 12.49
N ALA A 35 8.37 19.28 11.48
CA ALA A 35 7.93 19.08 10.10
C ALA A 35 7.08 17.81 9.98
N TYR A 36 7.48 16.72 10.64
CA TYR A 36 6.69 15.49 10.70
C TYR A 36 5.31 15.71 11.33
N MET A 37 5.21 16.40 12.47
CA MET A 37 3.92 16.68 13.11
C MET A 37 2.98 17.50 12.20
N ILE A 38 3.50 18.54 11.55
CA ILE A 38 2.72 19.37 10.63
C ILE A 38 2.23 18.52 9.46
N TYR A 39 3.13 17.75 8.87
CA TYR A 39 2.79 16.84 7.78
C TYR A 39 1.70 15.83 8.19
N SER A 40 1.82 15.19 9.36
CA SER A 40 0.82 14.24 9.85
C SER A 40 -0.56 14.86 9.97
N VAL A 41 -0.65 16.10 10.47
CA VAL A 41 -1.93 16.84 10.53
C VAL A 41 -2.48 17.12 9.13
N VAL A 42 -1.62 17.51 8.18
CA VAL A 42 -2.05 17.81 6.81
C VAL A 42 -2.55 16.56 6.08
N ILE A 43 -1.83 15.43 6.15
CA ILE A 43 -2.28 14.22 5.45
C ILE A 43 -3.55 13.66 6.09
N THR A 44 -3.61 13.55 7.42
CA THR A 44 -4.76 12.95 8.11
C THR A 44 -5.97 13.88 8.20
N GLY A 45 -5.77 15.20 8.26
CA GLY A 45 -6.82 16.20 8.39
C GLY A 45 -7.32 16.78 7.07
N PHE A 46 -6.56 16.62 5.98
CA PHE A 46 -6.93 17.18 4.68
C PHE A 46 -6.73 16.21 3.51
N MET A 47 -5.50 15.79 3.20
CA MET A 47 -5.25 15.03 1.96
C MET A 47 -6.00 13.69 1.91
N TYR A 48 -5.89 12.88 2.96
CA TYR A 48 -6.56 11.58 3.03
C TYR A 48 -8.09 11.72 3.09
N PRO A 49 -8.69 12.57 3.97
CA PRO A 49 -10.14 12.76 3.99
C PRO A 49 -10.73 13.23 2.66
N VAL A 50 -10.03 14.08 1.92
CA VAL A 50 -10.48 14.54 0.60
C VAL A 50 -10.54 13.38 -0.39
N VAL A 51 -9.48 12.57 -0.48
CA VAL A 51 -9.44 11.41 -1.40
C VAL A 51 -10.42 10.33 -0.96
N SER A 52 -10.52 10.04 0.34
CA SER A 52 -11.49 9.06 0.86
C SER A 52 -12.93 9.50 0.58
N HIS A 53 -13.23 10.80 0.68
CA HIS A 53 -14.56 11.31 0.34
C HIS A 53 -14.86 11.13 -1.15
N TRP A 54 -13.89 11.35 -2.05
CA TRP A 54 -14.11 11.13 -3.47
C TRP A 54 -14.48 9.68 -3.78
N ALA A 55 -13.78 8.73 -3.17
CA ALA A 55 -13.84 7.31 -3.50
C ALA A 55 -14.86 6.49 -2.69
N TRP A 56 -15.14 6.85 -1.44
CA TRP A 56 -15.91 6.02 -0.51
C TRP A 56 -17.13 6.72 0.12
N ALA A 57 -17.29 8.03 -0.06
CA ALA A 57 -18.56 8.66 0.32
C ALA A 57 -19.63 8.37 -0.75
N ASP A 58 -20.87 8.20 -0.34
CA ASP A 58 -22.00 7.91 -1.25
C ASP A 58 -22.18 9.02 -2.31
N GLU A 59 -21.88 10.26 -1.95
CA GLU A 59 -21.88 11.43 -2.83
C GLU A 59 -20.52 11.70 -3.52
N GLY A 60 -19.51 10.88 -3.25
CA GLY A 60 -18.18 11.00 -3.82
C GLY A 60 -18.19 10.81 -5.34
N TRP A 61 -17.54 11.71 -6.08
CA TRP A 61 -17.60 11.68 -7.54
C TRP A 61 -16.98 10.42 -8.17
N LEU A 62 -16.00 9.80 -7.52
CA LEU A 62 -15.44 8.52 -7.97
C LEU A 62 -16.39 7.36 -7.66
N PHE A 63 -17.03 7.40 -6.48
CA PHE A 63 -18.03 6.42 -6.07
C PHE A 63 -19.26 6.42 -6.99
N VAL A 64 -19.81 7.61 -7.27
CA VAL A 64 -20.97 7.78 -8.17
C VAL A 64 -20.62 7.39 -9.61
N GLY A 65 -19.39 7.68 -10.04
CA GLY A 65 -18.90 7.34 -11.37
C GLY A 65 -19.56 8.14 -12.49
N ILE A 66 -19.42 7.64 -13.70
CA ILE A 66 -19.94 8.26 -14.92
C ILE A 66 -20.83 7.29 -15.69
N ASN A 67 -21.93 7.80 -16.24
CA ASN A 67 -22.82 7.05 -17.10
C ASN A 67 -22.38 7.17 -18.56
N ILE A 68 -21.98 6.06 -19.17
CA ILE A 68 -21.52 6.00 -20.56
C ILE A 68 -22.55 5.21 -21.38
N GLY A 69 -23.12 5.85 -22.41
CA GLY A 69 -24.14 5.24 -23.28
C GLY A 69 -24.82 6.26 -24.18
N GLY A 70 -25.64 5.78 -25.12
CA GLY A 70 -26.48 6.60 -25.99
C GLY A 70 -27.90 6.06 -26.04
N GLU A 71 -28.86 6.88 -26.50
CA GLU A 71 -30.32 6.63 -26.45
C GLU A 71 -30.77 5.23 -26.93
N ASN A 72 -29.96 4.54 -27.76
CA ASN A 72 -30.31 3.25 -28.37
C ASN A 72 -29.45 2.05 -27.93
N ASN A 73 -28.39 2.22 -27.10
CA ASN A 73 -27.45 1.14 -26.75
C ASN A 73 -27.36 0.82 -25.24
N GLY A 74 -28.31 1.32 -24.45
CA GLY A 74 -28.27 1.20 -22.98
C GLY A 74 -27.23 2.15 -22.36
N THR A 75 -27.38 2.37 -21.06
CA THR A 75 -26.45 3.20 -20.27
C THR A 75 -25.69 2.29 -19.31
N ILE A 76 -24.36 2.37 -19.31
CA ILE A 76 -23.48 1.65 -18.39
C ILE A 76 -22.92 2.66 -17.39
N ASN A 77 -23.09 2.41 -16.09
CA ASN A 77 -22.42 3.18 -15.06
C ASN A 77 -21.00 2.61 -14.85
N VAL A 78 -20.00 3.48 -14.96
CA VAL A 78 -18.59 3.16 -14.71
C VAL A 78 -18.17 3.93 -13.47
N ALA A 79 -18.01 3.21 -12.36
CA ALA A 79 -17.64 3.75 -11.06
C ALA A 79 -16.28 3.21 -10.60
N TYR A 80 -15.63 3.99 -9.75
CA TYR A 80 -14.38 3.61 -9.11
C TYR A 80 -14.61 2.48 -8.10
N GLN A 81 -13.68 1.53 -8.01
CA GLN A 81 -13.74 0.45 -7.04
C GLN A 81 -12.40 0.31 -6.31
N ASP A 82 -12.48 0.41 -4.98
CA ASP A 82 -11.36 0.16 -4.08
C ASP A 82 -11.91 -0.34 -2.75
N PHE A 83 -11.96 -1.66 -2.58
CA PHE A 83 -12.65 -2.25 -1.44
C PHE A 83 -12.00 -1.93 -0.09
N ALA A 84 -10.68 -2.09 0.02
CA ALA A 84 -9.95 -1.88 1.27
C ALA A 84 -8.91 -0.75 1.23
N GLY A 85 -8.66 -0.14 0.08
CA GLY A 85 -7.82 1.07 0.01
C GLY A 85 -6.46 0.86 -0.63
N SER A 86 -6.34 0.04 -1.70
CA SER A 86 -5.10 0.04 -2.50
C SER A 86 -4.78 1.48 -2.89
N SER A 87 -5.72 2.22 -3.48
CA SER A 87 -5.43 3.60 -3.87
C SER A 87 -5.65 4.58 -2.73
N VAL A 88 -6.81 4.50 -2.06
CA VAL A 88 -7.24 5.53 -1.11
C VAL A 88 -6.29 5.65 0.07
N VAL A 89 -5.67 4.53 0.49
CA VAL A 89 -4.69 4.50 1.58
C VAL A 89 -3.28 4.42 1.01
N HIS A 90 -2.98 3.36 0.26
CA HIS A 90 -1.60 3.04 -0.09
C HIS A 90 -1.05 3.90 -1.22
N MET A 91 -1.83 4.26 -2.25
CA MET A 91 -1.34 5.16 -3.31
C MET A 91 -1.19 6.58 -2.79
N VAL A 92 -2.16 7.07 -2.02
CA VAL A 92 -2.07 8.39 -1.39
C VAL A 92 -0.83 8.49 -0.52
N GLY A 93 -0.62 7.51 0.36
CA GLY A 93 0.60 7.41 1.17
C GLY A 93 1.87 7.27 0.34
N GLY A 94 1.87 6.43 -0.69
CA GLY A 94 3.02 6.16 -1.56
C GLY A 94 3.44 7.36 -2.41
N ILE A 95 2.50 8.11 -2.97
CA ILE A 95 2.77 9.35 -3.70
C ILE A 95 3.29 10.42 -2.74
N ALA A 96 2.66 10.57 -1.57
CA ALA A 96 3.12 11.50 -0.56
C ALA A 96 4.54 11.13 -0.05
N ALA A 97 4.84 9.84 0.07
CA ALA A 97 6.16 9.31 0.42
C ALA A 97 7.20 9.64 -0.66
N LEU A 98 6.86 9.43 -1.93
CA LEU A 98 7.74 9.71 -3.07
C LEU A 98 8.07 11.20 -3.14
N VAL A 99 7.05 12.06 -3.10
CA VAL A 99 7.21 13.51 -3.14
C VAL A 99 7.97 14.00 -1.90
N GLY A 100 7.60 13.51 -0.72
CA GLY A 100 8.25 13.85 0.55
C GLY A 100 9.73 13.49 0.57
N ALA A 101 10.08 12.25 0.18
CA ALA A 101 11.46 11.79 0.12
C ALA A 101 12.28 12.55 -0.94
N ALA A 102 11.68 12.88 -2.09
CA ALA A 102 12.32 13.67 -3.13
C ALA A 102 12.63 15.11 -2.68
N ILE A 103 11.70 15.76 -1.98
CA ILE A 103 11.88 17.13 -1.46
C ILE A 103 12.87 17.16 -0.30
N LEU A 104 12.78 16.20 0.63
CA LEU A 104 13.67 16.10 1.79
C LEU A 104 15.11 15.83 1.38
N GLY A 105 15.29 15.11 0.27
CA GLY A 105 16.59 14.72 -0.24
C GLY A 105 17.17 13.48 0.46
N PRO A 106 18.32 13.01 -0.03
CA PRO A 106 18.95 11.79 0.45
C PRO A 106 19.63 11.97 1.81
N ARG A 107 19.77 10.87 2.55
CA ARG A 107 20.64 10.82 3.73
C ARG A 107 22.08 11.10 3.32
N LEU A 108 22.83 11.73 4.22
CA LEU A 108 24.25 12.06 4.00
C LEU A 108 25.03 10.80 3.60
N GLY A 109 25.79 10.88 2.51
CA GLY A 109 26.60 9.77 2.00
C GLY A 109 25.84 8.71 1.18
N ARG A 110 24.50 8.75 1.05
CA ARG A 110 23.73 7.71 0.34
C ARG A 110 24.14 7.54 -1.12
N PHE A 111 24.34 8.65 -1.81
CA PHE A 111 24.58 8.72 -3.27
C PHE A 111 25.89 9.45 -3.60
N ASP A 112 26.85 9.47 -2.69
CA ASP A 112 28.15 10.11 -2.95
C ASP A 112 28.90 9.37 -4.07
N LYS A 113 29.53 10.17 -4.95
CA LYS A 113 30.20 9.65 -6.16
C LYS A 113 31.55 8.99 -5.87
N GLU A 114 32.19 9.35 -4.76
CA GLU A 114 33.53 8.85 -4.40
C GLU A 114 33.50 7.51 -3.68
N GLU A 115 32.41 7.20 -2.97
CA GLU A 115 32.15 5.90 -2.35
C GLU A 115 30.90 5.31 -2.99
N HIS A 116 31.08 4.40 -3.96
CA HIS A 116 30.02 3.68 -4.67
C HIS A 116 28.77 3.43 -3.80
N ASN A 117 27.73 4.28 -3.96
CA ASN A 117 26.39 4.16 -3.36
C ASN A 117 26.37 3.37 -2.04
N HIS A 118 26.63 4.04 -0.91
CA HIS A 118 26.57 3.40 0.40
C HIS A 118 25.20 2.75 0.62
N ASN A 119 25.19 1.42 0.59
CA ASN A 119 23.99 0.67 0.91
C ASN A 119 23.87 0.57 2.42
N PHE A 120 23.06 1.44 3.03
CA PHE A 120 22.75 1.36 4.46
C PHE A 120 22.10 0.01 4.74
N GLN A 121 22.80 -0.85 5.49
CA GLN A 121 22.25 -2.13 5.89
C GLN A 121 21.29 -1.92 7.05
N GLY A 122 20.17 -2.64 7.03
CA GLY A 122 19.19 -2.60 8.11
C GLY A 122 19.84 -3.02 9.44
N HIS A 123 19.52 -2.28 10.52
CA HIS A 123 20.12 -2.47 11.83
C HIS A 123 19.81 -3.83 12.47
N THR A 124 18.66 -4.44 12.16
CA THR A 124 18.24 -5.75 12.72
C THR A 124 17.21 -6.47 11.84
N VAL A 125 17.62 -7.59 11.23
CA VAL A 125 16.73 -8.43 10.39
C VAL A 125 15.59 -9.09 11.20
N PRO A 126 15.80 -9.61 12.42
CA PRO A 126 14.71 -10.18 13.21
C PRO A 126 13.60 -9.19 13.55
N LEU A 127 13.94 -7.92 13.81
CA LEU A 127 12.92 -6.90 14.10
C LEU A 127 12.10 -6.54 12.87
N VAL A 128 12.73 -6.49 11.69
CA VAL A 128 11.99 -6.32 10.43
C VAL A 128 11.07 -7.51 10.17
N ALA A 129 11.54 -8.73 10.44
CA ALA A 129 10.69 -9.92 10.34
C ALA A 129 9.49 -9.85 11.28
N LEU A 130 9.70 -9.46 12.54
CA LEU A 130 8.61 -9.28 13.51
C LEU A 130 7.61 -8.21 13.02
N GLY A 131 8.09 -7.05 12.58
CA GLY A 131 7.24 -6.00 12.02
C GLY A 131 6.45 -6.47 10.81
N GLY A 132 7.11 -7.17 9.88
CA GLY A 132 6.47 -7.77 8.70
C GLY A 132 5.35 -8.75 9.06
N PHE A 133 5.56 -9.63 10.05
CA PHE A 133 4.52 -10.55 10.53
C PHE A 133 3.36 -9.82 11.20
N ILE A 134 3.62 -8.77 11.98
CA ILE A 134 2.57 -7.93 12.59
C ILE A 134 1.73 -7.29 11.47
N LEU A 135 2.37 -6.76 10.43
CA LEU A 135 1.68 -6.17 9.29
C LEU A 135 0.88 -7.21 8.48
N PHE A 136 1.44 -8.39 8.22
CA PHE A 136 0.71 -9.48 7.56
C PHE A 136 -0.58 -9.85 8.30
N PHE A 137 -0.50 -9.97 9.63
CA PHE A 137 -1.69 -10.22 10.43
C PHE A 137 -2.66 -9.03 10.41
N GLY A 138 -2.12 -7.80 10.49
CA GLY A 138 -2.90 -6.57 10.38
C GLY A 138 -3.69 -6.48 9.07
N PHE A 139 -3.12 -6.93 7.95
CA PHE A 139 -3.79 -6.94 6.65
C PHE A 139 -5.04 -7.83 6.61
N PHE A 140 -5.15 -8.87 7.46
CA PHE A 140 -6.35 -9.68 7.54
C PHE A 140 -7.52 -8.87 8.13
N ALA A 141 -7.23 -8.05 9.16
CA ALA A 141 -8.21 -7.13 9.72
C ALA A 141 -8.49 -5.94 8.79
N PHE A 142 -7.47 -5.45 8.09
CA PHE A 142 -7.59 -4.35 7.12
C PHE A 142 -8.52 -4.73 5.96
N ASN A 143 -8.22 -5.84 5.28
CA ASN A 143 -8.98 -6.28 4.11
C ASN A 143 -10.31 -6.94 4.52
N GLY A 144 -10.30 -7.86 5.49
CA GLY A 144 -11.54 -8.51 5.94
C GLY A 144 -12.49 -7.54 6.63
N GLY A 145 -11.97 -6.61 7.43
CA GLY A 145 -12.77 -5.61 8.15
C GLY A 145 -13.41 -4.56 7.25
N SER A 146 -12.93 -4.39 6.02
CA SER A 146 -13.50 -3.45 5.05
C SER A 146 -14.92 -3.82 4.60
N GLN A 147 -15.39 -5.05 4.87
CA GLN A 147 -16.80 -5.41 4.72
C GLN A 147 -17.71 -4.64 5.70
N ALA A 148 -17.17 -4.15 6.82
CA ALA A 148 -17.83 -3.37 7.87
C ALA A 148 -19.02 -4.04 8.61
N ALA A 149 -19.54 -5.16 8.11
CA ALA A 149 -20.63 -5.93 8.71
C ALA A 149 -20.41 -7.44 8.59
N ILE A 150 -21.05 -8.20 9.48
CA ILE A 150 -21.18 -9.67 9.40
C ILE A 150 -22.60 -10.15 9.73
N SER A 151 -23.56 -9.22 9.72
CA SER A 151 -24.92 -9.44 10.19
C SER A 151 -25.87 -9.94 9.11
N ASN A 152 -25.57 -9.68 7.83
CA ASN A 152 -26.42 -10.07 6.72
C ASN A 152 -26.00 -11.41 6.12
N GLU A 153 -26.92 -12.03 5.40
CA GLU A 153 -26.64 -13.20 4.58
C GLU A 153 -25.55 -12.85 3.55
N ASN A 154 -24.49 -13.65 3.50
CA ASN A 154 -23.28 -13.51 2.68
C ASN A 154 -22.15 -12.60 3.19
N ASP A 155 -22.34 -11.76 4.21
CA ASP A 155 -21.25 -10.89 4.69
C ASP A 155 -20.01 -11.71 5.12
N GLY A 156 -20.23 -12.81 5.85
CA GLY A 156 -19.14 -13.69 6.28
C GLY A 156 -18.40 -14.38 5.11
N VAL A 157 -19.08 -14.60 3.98
CA VAL A 157 -18.46 -15.15 2.77
C VAL A 157 -17.53 -14.11 2.14
N VAL A 158 -17.96 -12.84 2.09
CA VAL A 158 -17.14 -11.75 1.56
C VAL A 158 -15.88 -11.55 2.41
N VAL A 159 -16.02 -11.54 3.74
CA VAL A 159 -14.88 -11.48 4.67
C VAL A 159 -13.91 -12.64 4.44
N ALA A 160 -14.42 -13.86 4.28
CA ALA A 160 -13.60 -15.03 4.04
C ALA A 160 -12.82 -14.93 2.70
N ILE A 161 -13.49 -14.51 1.62
CA ILE A 161 -12.86 -14.30 0.32
C ILE A 161 -11.77 -13.22 0.42
N ALA A 162 -12.07 -12.08 1.07
CA ALA A 162 -11.11 -10.99 1.28
C ALA A 162 -9.83 -11.47 1.97
N ILE A 163 -9.96 -12.22 3.08
CA ILE A 163 -8.81 -12.72 3.83
C ILE A 163 -8.02 -13.76 3.02
N VAL A 164 -8.71 -14.72 2.39
CA VAL A 164 -8.05 -15.78 1.61
C VAL A 164 -7.29 -15.19 0.42
N ASN A 165 -7.91 -14.27 -0.32
CA ASN A 165 -7.25 -13.57 -1.43
C ASN A 165 -6.04 -12.76 -0.95
N THR A 166 -6.13 -12.14 0.23
CA THR A 166 -5.00 -11.41 0.84
C THR A 166 -3.82 -12.33 1.12
N ILE A 167 -4.06 -13.51 1.69
CA ILE A 167 -3.03 -14.51 1.98
C ILE A 167 -2.39 -15.03 0.69
N ILE A 168 -3.21 -15.42 -0.29
CA ILE A 168 -2.73 -15.96 -1.57
C ILE A 168 -1.90 -14.92 -2.31
N CYS A 169 -2.39 -13.69 -2.39
CA CYS A 169 -1.70 -12.60 -3.06
C CYS A 169 -0.36 -12.29 -2.39
N GLY A 170 -0.34 -12.12 -1.06
CA GLY A 170 0.89 -11.87 -0.31
C GLY A 170 1.91 -13.01 -0.45
N ALA A 171 1.46 -14.27 -0.41
CA ALA A 171 2.34 -15.42 -0.61
C ALA A 171 2.95 -15.46 -2.02
N ALA A 172 2.13 -15.28 -3.06
CA ALA A 172 2.60 -15.24 -4.43
C ALA A 172 3.62 -14.10 -4.66
N ALA A 173 3.30 -12.91 -4.16
CA ALA A 173 4.16 -11.73 -4.28
C ALA A 173 5.50 -11.90 -3.55
N ALA A 174 5.50 -12.48 -2.35
CA ALA A 174 6.70 -12.79 -1.58
C ALA A 174 7.63 -13.78 -2.32
N LEU A 175 7.04 -14.84 -2.91
CA LEU A 175 7.77 -15.83 -3.71
C LEU A 175 8.38 -15.19 -4.96
N ILE A 176 7.62 -14.38 -5.70
CA ILE A 176 8.11 -13.68 -6.88
C ILE A 176 9.22 -12.71 -6.52
N ALA A 177 9.07 -11.92 -5.45
CA ALA A 177 10.09 -10.98 -5.01
C ALA A 177 11.41 -11.69 -4.69
N LEU A 178 11.31 -12.84 -4.00
CA LEU A 178 12.46 -13.66 -3.62
C LEU A 178 13.18 -14.23 -4.84
N VAL A 179 12.45 -14.81 -5.79
CA VAL A 179 13.01 -15.43 -7.01
C VAL A 179 13.60 -14.38 -7.95
N VAL A 180 12.85 -13.32 -8.26
CA VAL A 180 13.30 -12.25 -9.16
C VAL A 180 14.45 -11.47 -8.54
N GLY A 181 14.37 -11.15 -7.25
CA GLY A 181 15.48 -10.54 -6.51
C GLY A 181 16.77 -11.36 -6.60
N LYS A 182 16.67 -12.69 -6.47
CA LYS A 182 17.81 -13.60 -6.54
C LYS A 182 18.41 -13.71 -7.94
N PHE A 183 17.57 -13.96 -8.95
CA PHE A 183 18.04 -14.37 -10.27
C PHE A 183 18.17 -13.21 -11.26
N VAL A 184 17.33 -12.17 -11.15
CA VAL A 184 17.34 -11.03 -12.07
C VAL A 184 18.22 -9.90 -11.54
N TYR A 185 18.02 -9.52 -10.27
CA TYR A 185 18.84 -8.47 -9.64
C TYR A 185 20.18 -8.99 -9.08
N GLY A 186 20.45 -10.29 -9.26
CA GLY A 186 21.77 -10.89 -9.01
C GLY A 186 22.20 -10.85 -7.55
N THR A 187 21.27 -10.79 -6.59
CA THR A 187 21.66 -10.79 -5.18
C THR A 187 22.41 -12.09 -4.84
N LYS A 188 23.61 -11.97 -4.26
CA LYS A 188 24.40 -13.15 -3.89
C LYS A 188 23.67 -14.06 -2.89
N LYS A 189 22.69 -13.54 -2.16
CA LYS A 189 21.92 -14.24 -1.11
C LYS A 189 20.41 -14.12 -1.35
N TRP A 190 19.67 -15.09 -0.83
CA TRP A 190 18.22 -15.03 -0.69
C TRP A 190 17.88 -13.99 0.39
N SER A 191 17.14 -12.94 0.01
CA SER A 191 16.90 -11.78 0.87
C SER A 191 15.55 -11.87 1.56
N LEU A 192 15.56 -12.09 2.88
CA LEU A 192 14.33 -12.09 3.68
C LEU A 192 13.62 -10.72 3.63
N LEU A 193 14.37 -9.62 3.62
CA LEU A 193 13.81 -8.27 3.56
C LEU A 193 13.03 -8.05 2.26
N THR A 194 13.60 -8.49 1.14
CA THR A 194 12.93 -8.41 -0.17
C THR A 194 11.69 -9.29 -0.22
N THR A 195 11.71 -10.47 0.40
CA THR A 195 10.53 -11.33 0.53
C THR A 195 9.42 -10.68 1.35
N ILE A 196 9.75 -10.08 2.50
CA ILE A 196 8.77 -9.41 3.37
C ILE A 196 8.14 -8.23 2.65
N ASN A 197 8.96 -7.34 2.09
CA ASN A 197 8.46 -6.17 1.34
C ASN A 197 7.62 -6.61 0.13
N GLY A 198 8.06 -7.62 -0.62
CA GLY A 198 7.29 -8.19 -1.72
C GLY A 198 5.96 -8.81 -1.28
N GLY A 199 5.93 -9.48 -0.12
CA GLY A 199 4.69 -10.00 0.44
C GLY A 199 3.70 -8.91 0.85
N LEU A 200 4.20 -7.85 1.51
CA LEU A 200 3.40 -6.69 1.93
C LEU A 200 2.83 -5.98 0.70
N THR A 201 3.68 -5.73 -0.29
CA THR A 201 3.33 -5.22 -1.61
C THR A 201 2.20 -6.00 -2.25
N GLY A 202 2.24 -7.35 -2.23
CA GLY A 202 1.13 -8.17 -2.71
C GLY A 202 -0.17 -7.94 -1.95
N MET A 203 -0.10 -7.87 -0.62
CA MET A 203 -1.27 -7.59 0.21
C MET A 203 -1.87 -6.20 -0.06
N VAL A 204 -1.03 -5.19 -0.34
CA VAL A 204 -1.46 -3.86 -0.80
C VAL A 204 -2.14 -3.93 -2.17
N ALA A 205 -1.55 -4.65 -3.12
CA ALA A 205 -2.04 -4.73 -4.50
C ALA A 205 -3.45 -5.32 -4.60
N ILE A 206 -3.81 -6.24 -3.70
CA ILE A 206 -5.13 -6.89 -3.71
C ILE A 206 -6.19 -6.13 -2.93
N CYS A 207 -5.86 -5.11 -2.13
CA CYS A 207 -6.83 -4.37 -1.30
C CYS A 207 -8.04 -3.87 -2.11
N ALA A 208 -7.85 -3.39 -3.34
CA ALA A 208 -8.93 -2.88 -4.18
C ALA A 208 -9.97 -3.92 -4.58
N GLY A 209 -9.57 -5.20 -4.69
CA GLY A 209 -10.42 -6.28 -5.22
C GLY A 209 -10.42 -7.55 -4.39
N CYS A 210 -9.97 -7.51 -3.13
CA CYS A 210 -9.81 -8.72 -2.32
C CYS A 210 -11.16 -9.40 -2.05
N ASN A 211 -12.27 -8.67 -2.04
CA ASN A 211 -13.62 -9.18 -1.85
C ASN A 211 -14.22 -9.92 -3.07
N SER A 212 -13.70 -9.68 -4.28
CA SER A 212 -14.35 -10.10 -5.53
C SER A 212 -13.44 -10.88 -6.47
N ALA A 213 -12.12 -10.78 -6.31
CA ALA A 213 -11.17 -11.51 -7.12
C ALA A 213 -11.30 -13.03 -6.93
N TYR A 214 -11.10 -13.79 -8.01
CA TYR A 214 -10.90 -15.23 -7.89
C TYR A 214 -9.54 -15.51 -7.24
N ALA A 215 -9.45 -16.61 -6.48
CA ALA A 215 -8.22 -17.02 -5.78
C ALA A 215 -6.99 -17.11 -6.72
N TRP A 216 -7.16 -17.65 -7.92
CA TRP A 216 -6.08 -17.68 -8.92
C TRP A 216 -5.72 -16.28 -9.43
N GLY A 217 -6.70 -15.39 -9.54
CA GLY A 217 -6.51 -13.99 -9.92
C GLY A 217 -5.74 -13.22 -8.85
N ALA A 218 -6.03 -13.46 -7.57
CA ALA A 218 -5.26 -12.90 -6.46
C ALA A 218 -3.78 -13.31 -6.52
N ALA A 219 -3.46 -14.56 -6.88
CA ALA A 219 -2.08 -14.98 -7.08
C ALA A 219 -1.39 -14.22 -8.23
N VAL A 220 -2.09 -14.01 -9.35
CA VAL A 220 -1.58 -13.25 -10.50
C VAL A 220 -1.34 -11.78 -10.13
N ILE A 221 -2.28 -11.15 -9.42
CA ILE A 221 -2.14 -9.78 -8.91
C ILE A 221 -0.90 -9.67 -8.01
N GLY A 222 -0.68 -10.63 -7.13
CA GLY A 222 0.50 -10.65 -6.26
C GLY A 222 1.81 -10.75 -7.04
N CYS A 223 1.85 -11.62 -8.05
CA CYS A 223 3.01 -11.73 -8.94
C CYS A 223 3.31 -10.41 -9.67
N LEU A 224 2.28 -9.78 -10.23
CA LEU A 224 2.43 -8.50 -10.96
C LEU A 224 2.81 -7.36 -10.02
N GLY A 225 2.15 -7.21 -8.87
CA GLY A 225 2.46 -6.19 -7.88
C GLY A 225 3.90 -6.31 -7.36
N SER A 226 4.39 -7.53 -7.16
CA SER A 226 5.79 -7.77 -6.77
C SER A 226 6.79 -7.34 -7.85
N LEU A 227 6.49 -7.59 -9.12
CA LEU A 227 7.32 -7.16 -10.25
C LEU A 227 7.35 -5.63 -10.37
N THR A 228 6.20 -4.97 -10.23
CA THR A 228 6.13 -3.52 -10.29
C THR A 228 6.83 -2.87 -9.11
N TYR A 229 6.70 -3.42 -7.89
CA TYR A 229 7.50 -3.02 -6.72
C TYR A 229 9.00 -3.03 -6.99
N LEU A 230 9.53 -4.15 -7.49
CA LEU A 230 10.95 -4.25 -7.77
C LEU A 230 11.40 -3.24 -8.84
N GLY A 231 10.56 -3.02 -9.86
CA GLY A 231 10.82 -2.02 -10.90
C GLY A 231 10.81 -0.59 -10.38
N VAL A 232 9.83 -0.24 -9.54
CA VAL A 232 9.71 1.10 -8.94
C VAL A 232 10.81 1.35 -7.92
N SER A 233 11.14 0.37 -7.07
CA SER A 233 12.28 0.44 -6.15
C SER A 233 13.59 0.74 -6.90
N ALA A 234 13.84 0.03 -8.01
CA ALA A 234 15.00 0.29 -8.86
C ALA A 234 14.95 1.69 -9.51
N LEU A 235 13.76 2.17 -9.91
CA LEU A 235 13.58 3.50 -10.48
C LEU A 235 13.83 4.61 -9.45
N VAL A 236 13.31 4.48 -8.24
CA VAL A 236 13.51 5.42 -7.12
C VAL A 236 14.99 5.59 -6.83
N LEU A 237 15.74 4.48 -6.78
CA LEU A 237 17.20 4.50 -6.63
C LEU A 237 17.90 5.18 -7.82
N LYS A 238 17.45 4.92 -9.06
CA LYS A 238 18.01 5.57 -10.27
C LYS A 238 17.77 7.08 -10.29
N LEU A 239 16.69 7.54 -9.66
CA LEU A 239 16.37 8.97 -9.49
C LEU A 239 17.09 9.61 -8.29
N ASN A 240 17.96 8.87 -7.59
CA ASN A 240 18.63 9.32 -6.36
C ASN A 240 17.66 9.80 -5.27
N ILE A 241 16.49 9.16 -5.19
CA ILE A 241 15.54 9.37 -4.10
C ILE A 241 15.86 8.31 -3.04
N ASP A 242 16.08 8.76 -1.80
CA ASP A 242 16.44 7.88 -0.69
C ASP A 242 15.20 7.50 0.13
N ASP A 243 14.74 6.28 -0.04
CA ASP A 243 13.69 5.66 0.75
C ASP A 243 14.31 4.56 1.66
N PRO A 244 14.43 4.79 2.98
CA PRO A 244 15.05 3.85 3.90
C PRO A 244 14.37 2.50 4.02
N VAL A 245 13.05 2.44 3.82
CA VAL A 245 12.24 1.23 4.04
C VAL A 245 11.66 0.65 2.75
N ASP A 246 11.89 1.31 1.62
CA ASP A 246 11.33 0.97 0.31
C ASP A 246 9.79 1.05 0.29
N ALA A 247 9.24 2.02 1.02
CA ALA A 247 7.80 2.28 1.11
C ALA A 247 7.23 2.72 -0.24
N VAL A 248 7.91 3.58 -0.99
CA VAL A 248 7.46 4.04 -2.31
C VAL A 248 7.30 2.86 -3.27
N GLY A 249 8.28 1.95 -3.30
CA GLY A 249 8.19 0.76 -4.15
C GLY A 249 6.94 -0.07 -3.85
N GLY A 250 6.69 -0.37 -2.58
CA GLY A 250 5.61 -1.28 -2.18
C GLY A 250 4.22 -0.64 -2.19
N GLU A 251 4.13 0.66 -1.90
CA GLU A 251 2.86 1.37 -1.68
C GLU A 251 2.40 2.13 -2.93
N TYR A 252 3.32 2.70 -3.71
CA TYR A 252 3.03 3.37 -4.98
C TYR A 252 3.18 2.43 -6.18
N GLY A 253 4.16 1.53 -6.15
CA GLY A 253 4.52 0.74 -7.33
C GLY A 253 3.49 -0.30 -7.76
N VAL A 254 2.57 -0.72 -6.88
CA VAL A 254 1.58 -1.76 -7.18
C VAL A 254 0.33 -1.30 -7.92
N MET A 255 0.23 -0.01 -8.23
CA MET A 255 -0.97 0.61 -8.82
C MET A 255 -0.77 1.24 -10.19
N LEU A 256 0.39 0.96 -10.80
CA LEU A 256 0.73 1.29 -12.19
C LEU A 256 0.68 0.02 -13.05
#